data_AF-A0A8S3PNJ1-F1
#
_entry.id   AF-A0A8S3PNJ1-F1
#
_cell.length_a   1.000
_cell.length_b   1.000
_cell.length_c   1.000
_cell.angle_alpha   90.00
_cell.angle_beta   90.00
_cell.angle_gamma   90.00
#
_symmetry.space_group_name_H-M   'P 1'
#
loop_
_entity.id
_entity.type
_entity.pdbx_description
1 polymer ?
#
loop_
_entity_poly.entity_id
_entity_poly.type
_entity_poly.pdbx_seq_one_letter_code
_entity_poly.pdbx_strand_id
1 'polypeptide(L)'
;MVQTKLVNYFGENEDFTIERANLMKEVMLEDLRANRKEEYMSKCELAVLFDRAGGKLTDEIRDEIANDPMKTPHGQNLLEEIRERWDEWDLKDKVQGDNLLDFDSFYNGFMAPYFACYRCNDTKKALQALDMDSDNSVDWSEFCVFLKWAMKQYPKTILTADDLLEVAFRKGLIPCMRDEMVGKK
;
A
#
# COMPACT_ATOMS: atom_id res chain seq x y z
N MET A 1 -3.83 -7.82 -17.43
CA MET A 1 -3.08 -7.54 -16.18
C MET A 1 -3.91 -7.86 -14.94
N VAL A 2 -5.06 -7.21 -14.71
CA VAL A 2 -5.96 -7.55 -13.57
C VAL A 2 -6.53 -8.97 -13.66
N GLN A 3 -7.09 -9.36 -14.82
CA GLN A 3 -7.57 -10.73 -15.06
C GLN A 3 -6.47 -11.77 -14.83
N THR A 4 -5.29 -11.55 -15.41
CA THR A 4 -4.13 -12.44 -15.25
C THR A 4 -3.75 -12.61 -13.77
N LYS A 5 -3.81 -11.54 -12.97
CA LYS A 5 -3.54 -11.62 -11.53
C LYS A 5 -4.60 -12.42 -10.79
N LEU A 6 -5.89 -12.26 -11.12
CA LEU A 6 -6.95 -13.09 -10.53
C LEU A 6 -6.69 -14.57 -10.79
N VAL A 7 -6.39 -14.93 -12.04
CA VAL A 7 -6.08 -16.31 -12.42
C VAL A 7 -4.83 -16.82 -11.69
N ASN A 8 -3.79 -16.01 -11.57
CA ASN A 8 -2.57 -16.40 -10.87
C ASN A 8 -2.79 -16.63 -9.37
N TYR A 9 -3.73 -15.90 -8.74
CA TYR A 9 -3.97 -15.99 -7.30
C TYR A 9 -5.03 -17.01 -6.91
N PHE A 10 -6.07 -17.19 -7.73
CA PHE A 10 -7.26 -17.98 -7.40
C PHE A 10 -7.55 -19.10 -8.40
N GLY A 11 -6.68 -19.31 -9.39
CA GLY A 11 -6.88 -20.28 -10.46
C GLY A 11 -7.87 -19.80 -11.53
N GLU A 12 -8.15 -20.66 -12.51
CA GLU A 12 -9.13 -20.32 -13.55
C GLU A 12 -10.56 -20.31 -12.98
N ASN A 13 -11.34 -19.29 -13.35
CA ASN A 13 -12.75 -19.16 -12.96
C ASN A 13 -13.52 -18.51 -14.13
N GLU A 14 -14.73 -18.99 -14.39
CA GLU A 14 -15.58 -18.47 -15.48
C GLU A 14 -15.92 -16.98 -15.33
N ASP A 15 -15.92 -16.46 -14.10
CA ASP A 15 -16.21 -15.05 -13.82
C ASP A 15 -14.95 -14.16 -13.90
N PHE A 16 -13.76 -14.74 -14.11
CA PHE A 16 -12.52 -14.01 -14.37
C PHE A 16 -12.40 -13.61 -15.83
N THR A 17 -13.36 -12.82 -16.30
CA THR A 17 -13.44 -12.34 -17.69
C THR A 17 -12.70 -11.02 -17.90
N ILE A 18 -12.48 -10.64 -19.16
CA ILE A 18 -11.93 -9.34 -19.52
C ILE A 18 -12.90 -8.23 -19.13
N GLU A 19 -14.19 -8.44 -19.34
CA GLU A 19 -15.26 -7.51 -18.95
C GLU A 19 -15.21 -7.24 -17.44
N ARG A 20 -15.09 -8.29 -16.62
CA ARG A 20 -14.96 -8.15 -15.17
C ARG A 20 -13.69 -7.38 -14.79
N ALA A 21 -12.57 -7.70 -15.43
CA ALA A 21 -11.32 -6.99 -15.19
C ALA A 21 -11.38 -5.51 -15.58
N ASN A 22 -12.21 -5.13 -16.54
CA ASN A 22 -12.46 -3.72 -16.87
C ASN A 22 -13.34 -3.05 -15.81
N LEU A 23 -14.39 -3.71 -15.32
CA LEU A 23 -15.19 -3.20 -14.20
C LEU A 23 -14.33 -2.97 -12.95
N MET A 24 -13.40 -3.87 -12.64
CA MET A 24 -12.46 -3.69 -11.53
C MET A 24 -11.59 -2.44 -11.71
N LYS A 25 -11.15 -2.13 -12.94
CA LYS A 25 -10.42 -0.88 -13.19
C LYS A 25 -11.29 0.35 -12.98
N GLU A 26 -12.55 0.31 -13.39
CA GLU A 26 -13.48 1.42 -13.13
C GLU A 26 -13.66 1.63 -11.63
N VAL A 27 -13.79 0.57 -10.83
CA VAL A 27 -13.84 0.68 -9.36
C VAL A 27 -12.56 1.32 -8.79
N MET A 28 -11.37 0.95 -9.30
CA MET A 28 -10.12 1.60 -8.91
C MET A 28 -10.12 3.11 -9.26
N LEU A 29 -10.65 3.48 -10.43
CA LEU A 29 -10.75 4.89 -10.85
C LEU A 29 -11.78 5.67 -10.02
N GLU A 30 -12.89 5.04 -9.64
CA GLU A 30 -13.88 5.62 -8.74
C GLU A 30 -13.31 5.87 -7.35
N ASP A 31 -12.55 4.91 -6.81
CA ASP A 31 -11.86 5.05 -5.53
C ASP A 31 -10.84 6.20 -5.59
N LEU A 32 -10.04 6.29 -6.65
CA LEU A 32 -9.12 7.42 -6.85
C LEU A 32 -9.85 8.77 -6.91
N ARG A 33 -10.98 8.86 -7.63
CA ARG A 33 -11.80 10.08 -7.68
C ARG A 33 -12.39 10.46 -6.32
N ALA A 34 -12.61 9.47 -5.45
CA ALA A 34 -13.10 9.64 -4.09
C ALA A 34 -11.98 9.80 -3.05
N ASN A 35 -10.72 9.95 -3.49
CA ASN A 35 -9.53 9.99 -2.64
C ASN A 35 -9.39 8.77 -1.71
N ARG A 36 -9.81 7.59 -2.18
CA ARG A 36 -9.62 6.33 -1.47
C ARG A 36 -8.42 5.60 -2.08
N LYS A 37 -7.33 5.55 -1.32
CA LYS A 37 -6.08 4.89 -1.72
C LYS A 37 -6.02 3.49 -1.09
N GLU A 38 -6.24 2.43 -1.88
CA GLU A 38 -6.15 1.03 -1.44
C GLU A 38 -5.06 0.27 -2.23
N GLU A 39 -4.44 -0.73 -1.58
CA GLU A 39 -3.44 -1.58 -2.24
C GLU A 39 -4.12 -2.69 -3.04
N TYR A 40 -4.40 -2.51 -4.34
CA TYR A 40 -5.05 -3.55 -5.15
C TYR A 40 -4.10 -4.67 -5.62
N MET A 41 -3.06 -4.95 -4.84
CA MET A 41 -1.93 -5.78 -5.26
C MET A 41 -1.87 -7.12 -4.53
N SER A 42 -2.25 -7.14 -3.25
CA SER A 42 -2.34 -8.38 -2.47
C SER A 42 -3.49 -9.27 -2.95
N LYS A 43 -3.42 -10.55 -2.60
CA LYS A 43 -4.47 -11.52 -2.88
C LYS A 43 -5.80 -11.10 -2.25
N CYS A 44 -5.78 -10.71 -0.98
CA CYS A 44 -6.95 -10.21 -0.24
C CYS A 44 -7.62 -9.01 -0.93
N GLU A 45 -6.86 -7.98 -1.29
CA GLU A 45 -7.51 -6.77 -1.83
C GLU A 45 -7.93 -6.90 -3.29
N LEU A 46 -7.26 -7.79 -4.03
CA LEU A 46 -7.76 -8.18 -5.33
C LEU A 46 -9.11 -8.92 -5.22
N ALA A 47 -9.31 -9.73 -4.18
CA ALA A 47 -10.60 -10.36 -3.89
C ALA A 47 -11.68 -9.32 -3.51
N VAL A 48 -11.35 -8.35 -2.66
CA VAL A 48 -12.27 -7.24 -2.31
C VAL A 48 -12.63 -6.42 -3.55
N LEU A 49 -11.66 -6.12 -4.42
CA LEU A 49 -11.91 -5.40 -5.66
C LEU A 49 -12.81 -6.21 -6.62
N PHE A 50 -12.61 -7.52 -6.68
CA PHE A 50 -13.42 -8.42 -7.51
C PHE A 50 -14.87 -8.47 -7.01
N ASP A 51 -15.09 -8.57 -5.69
CA ASP A 51 -16.43 -8.51 -5.08
C ASP A 51 -17.14 -7.21 -5.44
N ARG A 52 -16.47 -6.07 -5.23
CA ARG A 52 -17.01 -4.74 -5.51
C ARG A 52 -17.31 -4.50 -6.99
N ALA A 53 -16.56 -5.15 -7.87
CA ALA A 53 -16.83 -5.15 -9.31
C ALA A 53 -17.99 -6.09 -9.71
N GLY A 54 -18.70 -6.68 -8.75
CA GLY A 54 -19.84 -7.58 -8.94
C GLY A 54 -19.45 -9.02 -9.25
N GLY A 55 -18.23 -9.41 -8.91
CA GLY A 55 -17.73 -10.78 -9.05
C GLY A 55 -18.37 -11.72 -8.04
N LYS A 56 -18.55 -12.99 -8.42
CA LYS A 56 -19.13 -14.02 -7.54
C LYS A 56 -18.04 -14.61 -6.65
N LEU A 57 -18.14 -14.35 -5.35
CA LEU A 57 -17.23 -14.92 -4.37
C LEU A 57 -17.45 -16.43 -4.22
N THR A 58 -16.43 -17.20 -4.58
CA THR A 58 -16.28 -18.58 -4.14
C THR A 58 -15.94 -18.60 -2.65
N ASP A 59 -16.07 -19.78 -2.02
CA ASP A 59 -15.70 -19.94 -0.61
C ASP A 59 -14.22 -19.58 -0.38
N GLU A 60 -13.31 -19.96 -1.31
CA GLU A 60 -11.90 -19.60 -1.23
C GLU A 60 -11.67 -18.08 -1.23
N ILE A 61 -12.34 -17.35 -2.12
CA ILE A 61 -12.21 -15.89 -2.20
C ILE A 61 -12.77 -15.24 -0.94
N ARG A 62 -13.88 -15.75 -0.41
CA ARG A 62 -14.48 -15.25 0.82
C ARG A 62 -13.57 -15.48 2.02
N ASP A 63 -12.96 -16.66 2.12
CA ASP A 63 -12.02 -17.00 3.18
C ASP A 63 -10.80 -16.10 3.14
N GLU A 64 -10.31 -15.73 1.95
CA GLU A 64 -9.20 -14.78 1.81
C GLU A 64 -9.56 -13.40 2.40
N ILE A 65 -10.77 -12.89 2.11
CA ILE A 65 -11.24 -11.61 2.64
C ILE A 65 -11.45 -11.68 4.16
N ALA A 66 -11.93 -12.82 4.66
CA ALA A 66 -12.21 -13.03 6.08
C ALA A 66 -10.92 -13.15 6.92
N ASN A 67 -9.86 -13.71 6.33
CA ASN A 67 -8.57 -13.93 6.98
C ASN A 67 -7.58 -12.78 6.76
N ASP A 68 -8.06 -11.57 6.47
CA ASP A 68 -7.23 -10.38 6.29
C ASP A 68 -6.35 -10.14 7.54
N PRO A 69 -5.02 -10.32 7.44
CA PRO A 69 -4.12 -10.17 8.59
C PRO A 69 -4.14 -8.75 9.16
N MET A 70 -4.51 -7.76 8.35
CA MET A 70 -4.62 -6.37 8.79
C MET A 70 -5.82 -6.14 9.72
N LYS A 71 -6.87 -6.97 9.63
CA LYS A 71 -8.04 -6.88 10.52
C LYS A 71 -7.85 -7.61 11.85
N THR A 72 -6.75 -8.33 12.02
CA THR A 72 -6.43 -8.99 13.29
C THR A 72 -5.99 -7.96 14.34
N PRO A 73 -6.16 -8.25 15.64
CA PRO A 73 -5.65 -7.36 16.71
C PRO A 73 -4.15 -7.07 16.57
N HIS A 74 -3.36 -8.07 16.15
CA HIS A 74 -1.93 -7.88 15.90
C HIS A 74 -1.68 -6.85 14.78
N GLY A 75 -2.33 -7.01 13.62
CA GLY A 75 -2.19 -6.08 12.51
C GLY A 75 -2.65 -4.65 12.84
N GLN A 76 -3.74 -4.51 13.60
CA GLN A 76 -4.22 -3.20 14.07
C GLN A 76 -3.25 -2.56 15.05
N ASN A 77 -2.75 -3.30 16.06
CA ASN A 77 -1.79 -2.79 17.02
C ASN A 77 -0.50 -2.30 16.33
N LEU A 78 0.00 -3.04 15.34
CA LEU A 78 1.18 -2.62 14.58
C LEU A 78 0.94 -1.32 13.81
N LEU A 79 -0.26 -1.15 13.24
CA LEU A 79 -0.62 0.09 12.55
C LEU A 79 -0.76 1.26 13.52
N GLU A 80 -1.36 1.03 14.69
CA GLU A 80 -1.49 2.01 15.76
C GLU A 80 -0.12 2.46 16.26
N GLU A 81 0.82 1.54 16.51
CA GLU A 81 2.19 1.88 16.89
C GLU A 81 2.90 2.76 15.83
N ILE A 82 2.73 2.44 14.54
CA ILE A 82 3.30 3.27 13.47
C ILE A 82 2.59 4.62 13.39
N ARG A 83 1.28 4.65 13.65
CA ARG A 83 0.49 5.89 13.68
C ARG A 83 0.92 6.80 14.82
N GLU A 84 1.18 6.27 16.00
CA GLU A 84 1.71 7.05 17.12
C GLU A 84 3.06 7.68 16.75
N ARG A 85 3.96 6.91 16.13
CA ARG A 85 5.23 7.46 15.61
C ARG A 85 5.00 8.53 14.55
N TRP A 86 4.01 8.37 13.68
CA TRP A 86 3.63 9.38 12.68
C TRP A 86 3.21 10.67 13.36
N ASP A 87 2.28 10.58 14.31
CA ASP A 87 1.76 11.73 15.03
C ASP A 87 2.87 12.46 15.83
N GLU A 88 3.87 11.75 16.34
CA GLU A 88 5.07 12.38 16.96
C GLU A 88 5.91 13.23 16.00
N TRP A 89 5.95 12.86 14.72
CA TRP A 89 6.64 13.63 13.68
C TRP A 89 5.78 14.76 13.14
N ASP A 90 4.48 14.53 13.00
CA ASP A 90 3.50 15.54 12.58
C ASP A 90 3.47 16.73 13.55
N LEU A 91 3.63 16.49 14.85
CA LEU A 91 3.79 17.55 15.85
C LEU A 91 5.01 18.45 15.64
N LYS A 92 6.01 18.02 14.87
CA LYS A 92 7.22 18.80 14.56
C LYS A 92 7.09 19.59 13.25
N ASP A 93 6.04 19.34 12.48
CA ASP A 93 5.79 20.01 11.21
C ASP A 93 5.20 21.41 11.43
N LYS A 94 5.24 22.21 10.35
CA LYS A 94 4.68 23.56 10.35
C LYS A 94 3.16 23.56 10.48
N VAL A 95 2.53 22.52 9.96
CA VAL A 95 1.10 22.27 10.03
C VAL A 95 0.95 20.93 10.74
N GLN A 96 0.06 20.87 11.74
CA GLN A 96 -0.14 19.70 12.59
C GLN A 96 -1.57 19.17 12.37
N GLY A 97 -1.73 17.85 12.39
CA GLY A 97 -3.01 17.16 12.34
C GLY A 97 -3.67 17.19 10.97
N ASP A 98 -2.93 17.50 9.90
CA ASP A 98 -3.43 17.45 8.52
C ASP A 98 -3.24 16.06 7.87
N ASN A 99 -2.60 15.12 8.57
CA ASN A 99 -2.21 13.79 8.08
C ASN A 99 -1.18 13.83 6.96
N LEU A 100 -0.46 14.93 6.83
CA LEU A 100 0.63 15.09 5.89
C LEU A 100 1.93 15.18 6.68
N LEU A 101 2.95 14.50 6.20
CA LEU A 101 4.32 14.79 6.64
C LEU A 101 5.06 15.44 5.50
N ASP A 102 5.79 16.51 5.81
CA ASP A 102 6.77 17.01 4.89
C ASP A 102 7.89 15.96 4.66
N PHE A 103 8.59 16.08 3.53
CA PHE A 103 9.61 15.12 3.15
C PHE A 103 10.78 15.04 4.15
N ASP A 104 11.09 16.13 4.86
CA ASP A 104 12.15 16.13 5.87
C ASP A 104 11.72 15.30 7.08
N SER A 105 10.51 15.51 7.59
CA SER A 105 9.95 14.79 8.73
C SER A 105 9.69 13.33 8.42
N PHE A 106 9.10 13.02 7.26
CA PHE A 106 8.91 11.63 6.84
C PHE A 106 10.26 10.90 6.67
N TYR A 107 11.25 11.56 6.07
CA TYR A 107 12.57 10.95 5.92
C TYR A 107 13.24 10.66 7.26
N ASN A 108 13.27 11.64 8.16
CA ASN A 108 13.91 11.50 9.46
C ASN A 108 13.19 10.48 10.36
N GLY A 109 11.87 10.40 10.27
CA GLY A 109 11.07 9.49 11.07
C GLY A 109 11.07 8.04 10.61
N PHE A 110 11.07 7.82 9.28
CA PHE A 110 10.80 6.49 8.73
C PHE A 110 11.85 5.98 7.75
N MET A 111 12.44 6.85 6.92
CA MET A 111 13.34 6.41 5.84
C MET A 111 14.81 6.37 6.23
N ALA A 112 15.26 7.20 7.17
CA ALA A 112 16.68 7.34 7.53
C ALA A 112 17.39 6.00 7.84
N PRO A 113 16.75 4.99 8.48
CA PRO A 113 17.38 3.68 8.68
C PRO A 113 17.62 2.89 7.37
N TYR A 114 16.84 3.15 6.32
CA TYR A 114 16.85 2.39 5.06
C TYR A 114 17.58 3.13 3.93
N PHE A 115 17.62 4.47 4.01
CA PHE A 115 18.24 5.34 3.04
C PHE A 115 19.34 6.15 3.71
N ALA A 116 20.60 5.89 3.34
CA ALA A 116 21.75 6.55 3.96
C ALA A 116 21.97 8.00 3.47
N CYS A 117 21.28 8.44 2.42
CA CYS A 117 21.50 9.75 1.82
C CYS A 117 20.19 10.45 1.48
N TYR A 118 19.83 11.49 2.25
CA TYR A 118 18.60 12.25 2.03
C TYR A 118 18.55 12.92 0.65
N ARG A 119 19.69 13.45 0.20
CA ARG A 119 19.78 14.23 -1.04
C ARG A 119 20.07 13.40 -2.28
N CYS A 120 20.22 12.08 -2.17
CA CYS A 120 20.45 11.27 -3.36
C CYS A 120 19.18 11.17 -4.20
N ASN A 121 19.36 10.92 -5.49
CA ASN A 121 18.25 10.71 -6.41
C ASN A 121 17.35 9.54 -5.97
N ASP A 122 17.90 8.55 -5.25
CA ASP A 122 17.11 7.40 -4.80
C ASP A 122 16.10 7.82 -3.74
N THR A 123 16.49 8.57 -2.72
CA THR A 123 15.55 9.07 -1.70
C THR A 123 14.48 9.98 -2.30
N LYS A 124 14.85 10.87 -3.24
CA LYS A 124 13.86 11.71 -3.93
C LYS A 124 12.86 10.89 -4.74
N LYS A 125 13.30 9.82 -5.40
CA LYS A 125 12.42 8.91 -6.13
C LYS A 125 11.53 8.09 -5.20
N ALA A 126 12.03 7.72 -4.02
CA ALA A 126 11.24 7.03 -3.01
C ALA A 126 10.09 7.90 -2.52
N LEU A 127 10.37 9.19 -2.26
CA LEU A 127 9.37 10.17 -1.88
C LEU A 127 8.37 10.41 -3.03
N GLN A 128 8.83 10.50 -4.28
CA GLN A 128 7.96 10.58 -5.46
C GLN A 128 7.09 9.34 -5.69
N ALA A 129 7.57 8.15 -5.33
CA ALA A 129 6.79 6.92 -5.42
C ALA A 129 5.74 6.79 -4.29
N LEU A 130 5.91 7.52 -3.19
CA LEU A 130 4.92 7.65 -2.12
C LEU A 130 3.86 8.70 -2.44
N ASP A 131 4.30 9.84 -2.99
CA ASP A 131 3.47 10.99 -3.37
C ASP A 131 2.65 10.67 -4.64
N MET A 132 1.48 10.04 -4.45
CA MET A 132 0.63 9.56 -5.54
C MET A 132 -0.19 10.68 -6.19
N ASP A 133 -0.48 11.75 -5.47
CA ASP A 133 -1.20 12.93 -5.99
C ASP A 133 -0.29 14.11 -6.38
N SER A 134 1.03 13.96 -6.19
CA SER A 134 2.09 14.90 -6.59
C SER A 134 2.01 16.25 -5.86
N ASP A 135 1.57 16.25 -4.61
CA ASP A 135 1.45 17.44 -3.77
C ASP A 135 2.76 17.83 -3.04
N ASN A 136 3.82 17.04 -3.20
CA ASN A 136 5.13 17.15 -2.54
C ASN A 136 5.08 16.96 -1.02
N SER A 137 4.09 16.24 -0.52
CA SER A 137 4.03 15.73 0.84
C SER A 137 3.77 14.23 0.82
N VAL A 138 3.84 13.58 1.99
CA VAL A 138 3.43 12.18 2.13
C VAL A 138 2.17 12.15 2.96
N ASP A 139 1.07 11.67 2.39
CA ASP A 139 -0.17 11.44 3.13
C ASP A 139 -0.08 10.12 3.90
N TRP A 140 -0.58 10.12 5.13
CA TRP A 140 -0.78 8.89 5.91
C TRP A 140 -1.51 7.81 5.11
N SER A 141 -2.50 8.18 4.30
CA SER A 141 -3.27 7.26 3.46
C SER A 141 -2.41 6.59 2.39
N GLU A 142 -1.43 7.30 1.81
CA GLU A 142 -0.47 6.77 0.85
C GLU A 142 0.50 5.81 1.51
N PHE A 143 1.01 6.20 2.68
CA PHE A 143 1.91 5.35 3.43
C PHE A 143 1.22 4.07 3.91
N CYS A 144 -0.04 4.17 4.32
CA CYS A 144 -0.89 3.03 4.67
C CYS A 144 -1.02 2.00 3.55
N VAL A 145 -1.00 2.41 2.28
CA VAL A 145 -1.04 1.47 1.14
C VAL A 145 0.11 0.46 1.25
N PHE A 146 1.33 0.93 1.52
CA PHE A 146 2.50 0.07 1.63
C PHE A 146 2.50 -0.78 2.90
N LEU A 147 2.03 -0.23 4.02
CA LEU A 147 1.91 -0.98 5.28
C LEU A 147 0.89 -2.11 5.18
N LYS A 148 -0.31 -1.81 4.67
CA LYS A 148 -1.36 -2.82 4.42
C LYS A 148 -0.85 -3.91 3.49
N TRP A 149 -0.21 -3.53 2.39
CA TRP A 149 0.38 -4.46 1.44
C TRP A 149 1.42 -5.37 2.10
N ALA A 150 2.34 -4.80 2.88
CA ALA A 150 3.39 -5.56 3.56
C ALA A 150 2.81 -6.59 4.52
N MET A 151 1.84 -6.19 5.35
CA MET A 151 1.17 -7.08 6.31
C MET A 151 0.41 -8.21 5.60
N LYS A 152 -0.30 -7.91 4.51
CA LYS A 152 -1.05 -8.91 3.74
C LYS A 152 -0.15 -9.86 2.96
N GLN A 153 0.99 -9.39 2.46
CA GLN A 153 1.91 -10.18 1.65
C GLN A 153 2.88 -11.03 2.49
N TYR A 154 3.27 -10.56 3.67
CA TYR A 154 4.26 -11.21 4.53
C TYR A 154 3.84 -11.36 6.01
N PRO A 155 2.60 -11.79 6.31
CA PRO A 155 2.04 -11.74 7.67
C PRO A 155 2.84 -12.56 8.70
N LYS A 156 3.51 -13.63 8.25
CA LYS A 156 4.30 -14.52 9.12
C LYS A 156 5.68 -13.97 9.49
N THR A 157 6.17 -12.97 8.74
CA THR A 157 7.50 -12.39 8.96
C THR A 157 7.44 -11.17 9.87
N ILE A 158 6.26 -10.56 9.99
CA ILE A 158 6.07 -9.27 10.65
C ILE A 158 5.59 -9.52 12.09
N LEU A 159 6.49 -9.30 13.05
CA LEU A 159 6.20 -9.45 14.48
C LEU A 159 6.13 -8.11 15.20
N THR A 160 6.78 -7.08 14.66
CA THR A 160 6.89 -5.75 15.26
C THR A 160 6.62 -4.65 14.24
N ALA A 161 6.39 -3.41 14.71
CA ALA A 161 6.22 -2.25 13.84
C ALA A 161 7.46 -2.01 12.97
N ASP A 162 8.65 -2.27 13.50
CA ASP A 162 9.90 -2.14 12.75
C ASP A 162 10.03 -3.20 11.65
N ASP A 163 9.60 -4.44 11.88
CA ASP A 163 9.55 -5.47 10.84
C ASP A 163 8.58 -5.07 9.71
N LEU A 164 7.43 -4.49 10.08
CA LEU A 164 6.42 -4.02 9.13
C LEU A 164 6.99 -2.90 8.24
N LEU A 165 7.64 -1.91 8.86
CA LEU A 165 8.33 -0.83 8.16
C LEU A 165 9.43 -1.39 7.25
N GLU A 166 10.26 -2.31 7.75
CA GLU A 166 11.35 -2.89 6.97
C GLU A 166 10.84 -3.59 5.72
N VAL A 167 9.78 -4.41 5.86
CA VAL A 167 9.16 -5.10 4.73
C VAL A 167 8.56 -4.09 3.74
N ALA A 168 7.80 -3.10 4.23
CA ALA A 168 7.19 -2.07 3.40
C ALA A 168 8.23 -1.31 2.58
N PHE A 169 9.34 -0.86 3.20
CA PHE A 169 10.39 -0.14 2.50
C PHE A 169 11.21 -1.04 1.57
N ARG A 170 11.74 -2.17 2.06
CA ARG A 170 12.67 -3.00 1.29
C ARG A 170 12.01 -3.77 0.15
N LYS A 171 10.78 -4.24 0.36
CA LYS A 171 10.08 -5.10 -0.61
C LYS A 171 8.98 -4.36 -1.38
N GLY A 172 8.46 -3.25 -0.85
CA GLY A 172 7.43 -2.44 -1.51
C GLY A 172 8.05 -1.22 -2.18
N LEU A 173 8.44 -0.23 -1.37
CA LEU A 173 8.83 1.08 -1.87
C LEU A 173 10.09 1.06 -2.74
N ILE A 174 11.17 0.42 -2.27
CA ILE A 174 12.45 0.38 -3.00
C ILE A 174 12.31 -0.27 -4.39
N PRO A 175 11.59 -1.39 -4.56
CA PRO A 175 11.30 -1.93 -5.88
C PRO A 175 10.48 -0.99 -6.78
N CYS A 176 9.44 -0.32 -6.26
CA CYS A 176 8.65 0.64 -7.02
C CYS A 176 9.51 1.79 -7.59
N MET A 177 10.54 2.23 -6.84
CA MET A 177 11.51 3.21 -7.33
C MET A 177 12.36 2.74 -8.52
N ARG A 178 12.55 1.42 -8.69
CA ARG A 178 13.29 0.89 -9.84
C ARG A 178 12.42 0.86 -11.09
N ASP A 179 11.12 0.61 -10.94
CA ASP A 179 10.18 0.60 -12.07
C ASP A 179 9.99 2.01 -12.65
N GLU A 180 10.01 3.06 -11.81
CA GLU A 180 10.14 4.47 -12.20
C GLU A 180 11.36 4.73 -13.11
N MET A 181 12.45 3.94 -13.00
CA MET A 181 13.63 4.07 -13.86
C MET A 181 13.47 3.42 -15.24
N VAL A 182 12.55 2.47 -15.38
CA VAL A 182 12.31 1.73 -16.63
C VAL A 182 11.20 2.38 -17.47
N GLY A 183 10.29 3.13 -16.84
CA GLY A 183 9.17 3.83 -17.48
C GLY A 183 9.54 5.10 -18.28
N LYS A 184 10.78 5.59 -18.19
CA LYS A 184 11.29 6.69 -19.05
C LYS A 184 12.02 6.11 -20.27
N LYS A 185 11.27 5.69 -21.29
CA LYS A 185 11.78 5.54 -22.65
C LYS A 185 10.86 6.23 -23.64
#